data_AF-A0AAD4EBG0-F1
#
_entry.id   AF-A0AAD4EBG0-F1
#
_cell.length_a   1.000
_cell.length_b   1.000
_cell.length_c   1.000
_cell.angle_alpha   90.00
_cell.angle_beta   90.00
_cell.angle_gamma   90.00
#
_symmetry.space_group_name_H-M   'P 1'
#
loop_
_entity.id
_entity.type
_entity.pdbx_description
1 polymer ?
#
loop_
_entity_poly.entity_id
_entity_poly.type
_entity_poly.pdbx_seq_one_letter_code
_entity_poly.pdbx_strand_id
1 'polypeptide(L)'
;MKGVLEDRLIHQCLDIVLKSLKQAARKGIMLSDPIGQSRYCFTALASYIADTPEAMMLETVGGKMSPVTMAMYKHFGDDFQHEPRMKSMTLAQLAIVHSHANLLDLEAFFCEVQKFCLNGVAKLFFQDWILAEPSHFFTPESLHHLHKEFFDHNA
;
A
#
# COMPACT_ATOMS: atom_id res chain seq x y z
N MET A 1 0.89 -10.89 -17.11
CA MET A 1 1.01 -9.44 -17.36
C MET A 1 -0.29 -8.67 -17.22
N LYS A 2 -1.47 -9.24 -17.53
CA LYS A 2 -2.77 -8.57 -17.33
C LYS A 2 -2.96 -8.03 -15.91
N GLY A 3 -2.67 -8.84 -14.90
CA GLY A 3 -2.72 -8.42 -13.49
C GLY A 3 -1.86 -7.19 -13.16
N VAL A 4 -0.62 -7.12 -13.68
CA VAL A 4 0.27 -5.95 -13.45
C VAL A 4 -0.34 -4.66 -14.00
N LEU A 5 -1.01 -4.71 -15.14
CA LEU A 5 -1.67 -3.55 -15.72
C LEU A 5 -2.94 -3.17 -14.94
N GLU A 6 -3.68 -4.16 -14.46
CA GLU A 6 -4.83 -3.96 -13.58
C GLU A 6 -4.40 -3.28 -12.27
N ASP A 7 -3.35 -3.78 -11.61
CA ASP A 7 -2.80 -3.20 -10.38
C ASP A 7 -2.35 -1.74 -10.61
N ARG A 8 -1.63 -1.48 -11.72
CA ARG A 8 -1.22 -0.11 -12.10
C ARG A 8 -2.42 0.80 -12.32
N LEU A 9 -3.50 0.29 -12.92
CA LEU A 9 -4.72 1.05 -13.15
C LEU A 9 -5.41 1.40 -11.84
N ILE A 10 -5.50 0.46 -10.89
CA ILE A 10 -6.06 0.71 -9.56
C ILE A 10 -5.31 1.85 -8.86
N HIS A 11 -3.98 1.81 -8.87
CA HIS A 11 -3.16 2.89 -8.31
C HIS A 11 -3.42 4.26 -8.97
N GLN A 12 -3.58 4.29 -10.29
CA GLN A 12 -3.92 5.53 -11.01
C GLN A 12 -5.31 6.04 -10.65
N CYS A 13 -6.30 5.15 -10.56
CA CYS A 13 -7.66 5.50 -10.16
C CYS A 13 -7.68 6.08 -8.74
N LEU A 14 -7.01 5.42 -7.78
CA LEU A 14 -6.91 5.91 -6.41
C LEU A 14 -6.17 7.25 -6.33
N ASP A 15 -5.10 7.44 -7.09
CA ASP A 15 -4.37 8.70 -7.16
C ASP A 15 -5.27 9.87 -7.60
N ILE A 16 -6.14 9.63 -8.59
CA ILE A 16 -7.10 10.62 -9.09
C ILE A 16 -8.21 10.89 -8.07
N VAL A 17 -8.88 9.85 -7.58
CA VAL A 17 -10.04 9.97 -6.70
C VAL A 17 -9.66 10.60 -5.35
N LEU A 18 -8.47 10.26 -4.83
CA LEU A 18 -8.02 10.71 -3.52
C LEU A 18 -7.23 12.03 -3.57
N LYS A 19 -7.12 12.66 -4.74
CA LYS A 19 -6.35 13.89 -4.95
C LYS A 19 -6.74 15.03 -4.00
N SER A 20 -8.04 15.23 -3.78
CA SER A 20 -8.53 16.28 -2.86
C SER A 20 -8.13 16.01 -1.41
N LEU A 21 -8.20 14.75 -0.98
CA LEU A 21 -7.78 14.33 0.37
C LEU A 21 -6.28 14.50 0.57
N LYS A 22 -5.45 14.18 -0.43
CA LYS A 22 -4.00 14.45 -0.38
C LYS A 22 -3.69 15.94 -0.26
N GLN A 23 -4.45 16.77 -0.99
CA GLN A 23 -4.29 18.23 -0.92
C GLN A 23 -4.69 18.75 0.45
N ALA A 24 -5.82 18.30 1.01
CA ALA A 24 -6.26 18.67 2.34
C ALA A 24 -5.34 18.14 3.45
N ALA A 25 -4.71 16.97 3.27
CA ALA A 25 -3.67 16.47 4.18
C ALA A 25 -2.43 17.38 4.20
N ARG A 26 -2.09 18.01 3.08
CA ARG A 26 -0.91 18.87 2.93
C ARG A 26 -1.15 20.32 3.32
N LYS A 27 -2.30 20.86 2.93
CA LYS A 27 -2.60 22.30 3.02
C LYS A 27 -3.73 22.63 3.99
N GLY A 28 -4.35 21.63 4.60
CA GLY A 28 -5.59 21.81 5.34
C GLY A 28 -6.77 22.20 4.45
N ILE A 29 -7.96 22.13 5.02
CA ILE A 29 -9.22 22.56 4.41
C ILE A 29 -10.16 23.06 5.52
N MET A 30 -11.02 24.03 5.20
CA MET A 30 -12.08 24.46 6.11
C MET A 30 -13.24 23.45 6.04
N LEU A 31 -13.59 22.86 7.18
CA LEU A 31 -14.74 21.96 7.33
C LEU A 31 -15.68 22.48 8.41
N SER A 32 -16.98 22.32 8.21
CA SER A 32 -17.96 22.60 9.24
C SER A 32 -17.94 21.50 10.30
N ASP A 33 -17.85 21.89 11.56
CA ASP A 33 -18.04 20.98 12.68
C ASP A 33 -19.55 20.70 12.94
N PRO A 34 -19.90 19.79 13.85
CA PRO A 34 -21.31 19.44 14.12
C PRO A 34 -22.18 20.59 14.64
N ILE A 35 -21.58 21.70 15.09
CA ILE A 35 -22.30 22.90 15.55
C ILE A 35 -22.27 24.02 14.48
N GLY A 36 -21.79 23.71 13.27
CA GLY A 36 -21.79 24.61 12.12
C GLY A 36 -20.61 25.59 12.09
N GLN A 37 -19.64 25.48 13.00
CA GLN A 37 -18.46 26.35 12.98
C GLN A 37 -17.41 25.84 12.00
N SER A 38 -16.79 26.78 11.29
CA SER A 38 -15.72 26.47 10.34
C SER A 38 -14.41 26.18 11.09
N ARG A 39 -13.88 24.97 10.91
CA ARG A 39 -12.63 24.50 11.50
C ARG A 39 -11.60 24.27 10.40
N TYR A 40 -10.37 24.68 10.66
CA TYR A 40 -9.25 24.35 9.78
C TYR A 40 -8.73 22.96 10.12
N CYS A 41 -8.97 22.00 9.23
CA CYS A 41 -8.75 20.58 9.45
C CYS A 41 -7.78 20.00 8.43
N PHE A 42 -7.06 18.94 8.82
CA PHE A 42 -6.20 18.15 7.94
C PHE A 42 -6.76 16.74 7.80
N THR A 43 -6.69 16.17 6.60
CA THR A 43 -7.22 14.83 6.30
C THR A 43 -6.08 13.82 6.13
N ALA A 44 -5.39 13.51 7.23
CA ALA A 44 -4.37 12.46 7.23
C ALA A 44 -5.00 11.09 6.91
N LEU A 45 -4.25 10.24 6.19
CA LEU A 45 -4.67 8.86 5.93
C LEU A 45 -4.46 8.04 7.21
N ALA A 46 -5.52 7.87 8.00
CA ALA A 46 -5.46 7.16 9.27
C ALA A 46 -5.52 5.64 9.12
N SER A 47 -6.39 5.16 8.22
CA SER A 47 -6.52 3.73 7.91
C SER A 47 -7.04 3.51 6.49
N TYR A 48 -6.71 2.34 5.94
CA TYR A 48 -7.26 1.77 4.72
C TYR A 48 -7.63 0.32 5.03
N ILE A 49 -8.93 0.01 4.99
CA ILE A 49 -9.44 -1.34 5.24
C ILE A 49 -9.37 -2.09 3.92
N ALA A 50 -8.50 -3.10 3.87
CA ALA A 50 -8.30 -3.97 2.73
C ALA A 50 -8.09 -5.40 3.23
N ASP A 51 -8.52 -6.38 2.44
CA ASP A 51 -8.11 -7.76 2.68
C ASP A 51 -6.60 -7.94 2.38
N THR A 52 -6.02 -9.08 2.77
CA THR A 52 -4.56 -9.28 2.56
C THR A 52 -4.15 -9.20 1.09
N PRO A 53 -4.86 -9.83 0.13
CA PRO A 53 -4.56 -9.68 -1.30
C PRO A 53 -4.59 -8.23 -1.79
N GLU A 54 -5.61 -7.45 -1.42
CA GLU A 54 -5.74 -6.05 -1.79
C GLU A 54 -4.63 -5.20 -1.17
N ALA A 55 -4.35 -5.38 0.13
CA ALA A 55 -3.26 -4.68 0.81
C ALA A 55 -1.90 -4.99 0.17
N MET A 56 -1.64 -6.25 -0.20
CA MET A 56 -0.41 -6.63 -0.90
C MET A 56 -0.31 -5.96 -2.28
N MET A 57 -1.41 -5.91 -3.03
CA MET A 57 -1.46 -5.25 -4.34
C MET A 57 -1.16 -3.76 -4.21
N LEU A 58 -1.80 -3.09 -3.24
CA LEU A 58 -1.66 -1.66 -2.99
C LEU A 58 -0.27 -1.29 -2.44
N GLU A 59 0.34 -2.16 -1.65
CA GLU A 59 1.73 -2.01 -1.17
C GLU A 59 2.80 -2.41 -2.19
N THR A 60 2.34 -2.84 -3.37
CA THR A 60 3.16 -3.25 -4.49
C THR A 60 4.09 -4.41 -4.18
N VAL A 61 3.72 -5.23 -3.21
CA VAL A 61 4.48 -6.42 -2.82
C VAL A 61 4.04 -7.63 -3.63
N GLY A 62 5.02 -8.44 -4.00
CA GLY A 62 4.79 -9.73 -4.62
C GLY A 62 4.18 -10.73 -3.65
N GLY A 63 3.68 -11.85 -4.20
CA GLY A 63 3.11 -12.91 -3.38
C GLY A 63 4.13 -13.45 -2.37
N LYS A 64 3.63 -13.84 -1.19
CA LYS A 64 4.40 -14.39 -0.05
C LYS A 64 5.24 -13.37 0.73
N MET A 65 4.91 -12.08 0.62
CA MET A 65 5.46 -11.01 1.44
C MET A 65 4.38 -10.44 2.36
N SER A 66 4.79 -9.90 3.50
CA SER A 66 3.90 -9.09 4.32
C SER A 66 3.68 -7.71 3.67
N PRO A 67 2.43 -7.18 3.65
CA PRO A 67 2.16 -5.82 3.20
C PRO A 67 2.67 -4.77 4.21
N VAL A 68 2.75 -5.10 5.49
CA VAL A 68 3.05 -4.13 6.58
C VAL A 68 4.47 -4.25 7.13
N THR A 69 5.16 -5.36 6.92
CA THR A 69 6.53 -5.60 7.38
C THR A 69 7.43 -6.13 6.26
N MET A 70 8.73 -6.16 6.52
CA MET A 70 9.73 -6.77 5.63
C MET A 70 9.75 -8.31 5.71
N ALA A 71 8.81 -8.92 6.44
CA ALA A 71 8.69 -10.37 6.55
C ALA A 71 8.30 -11.02 5.20
N MET A 72 8.86 -12.18 4.93
CA MET A 72 8.40 -13.10 3.87
C MET A 72 7.81 -14.35 4.50
N TYR A 73 7.13 -15.19 3.71
CA TYR A 73 6.44 -16.39 4.20
C TYR A 73 7.30 -17.34 5.05
N LYS A 74 8.62 -17.36 4.83
CA LYS A 74 9.54 -18.17 5.63
C LYS A 74 9.73 -17.65 7.06
N HIS A 75 9.44 -16.38 7.28
CA HIS A 75 9.60 -15.69 8.56
C HIS A 75 8.27 -15.53 9.31
N PHE A 76 7.13 -15.96 8.74
CA PHE A 76 5.83 -15.78 9.39
C PHE A 76 5.66 -16.62 10.68
N GLY A 77 6.56 -17.57 10.93
CA GLY A 77 6.63 -18.32 12.18
C GLY A 77 7.61 -17.74 13.20
N ASP A 78 8.28 -16.63 12.90
CA ASP A 78 9.23 -15.99 13.80
C ASP A 78 8.47 -15.40 15.01
N ASP A 79 9.06 -15.50 16.20
CA ASP A 79 8.46 -15.06 17.47
C ASP A 79 8.64 -13.56 17.75
N PHE A 80 9.16 -12.82 16.77
CA PHE A 80 9.39 -11.38 16.85
C PHE A 80 8.80 -10.67 15.64
N GLN A 81 8.55 -9.36 15.80
CA GLN A 81 8.06 -8.53 14.72
C GLN A 81 9.23 -8.09 13.81
N HIS A 82 9.12 -8.36 12.50
CA HIS A 82 10.06 -7.82 11.53
C HIS A 82 9.90 -6.33 11.32
N GLU A 83 10.97 -5.69 10.83
CA GLU A 83 10.99 -4.28 10.49
C GLU A 83 9.77 -3.84 9.67
N PRO A 84 9.15 -2.70 10.00
CA PRO A 84 8.05 -2.14 9.22
C PRO A 84 8.45 -1.90 7.77
N ARG A 85 7.52 -2.16 6.85
CA ARG A 85 7.70 -1.78 5.45
C ARG A 85 7.49 -0.28 5.33
N MET A 86 8.56 0.45 5.04
CA MET A 86 8.47 1.88 4.84
C MET A 86 8.27 2.26 3.36
N LYS A 87 7.44 3.28 3.09
CA LYS A 87 7.25 3.92 1.79
C LYS A 87 8.58 4.32 1.17
N SER A 88 9.50 4.88 1.96
CA SER A 88 10.83 5.28 1.50
C SER A 88 11.64 4.10 0.95
N MET A 89 11.50 2.91 1.53
CA MET A 89 12.18 1.69 1.07
C MET A 89 11.63 1.24 -0.28
N THR A 90 10.30 1.14 -0.40
CA THR A 90 9.64 0.76 -1.66
C THR A 90 9.98 1.77 -2.77
N LEU A 91 9.96 3.06 -2.48
CA LEU A 91 10.34 4.11 -3.45
C LEU A 91 11.81 4.02 -3.87
N ALA A 92 12.72 3.72 -2.94
CA ALA A 92 14.13 3.52 -3.26
C ALA A 92 14.35 2.29 -4.15
N GLN A 93 13.65 1.18 -3.87
CA GLN A 93 13.69 -0.02 -4.71
C GLN A 93 13.16 0.26 -6.12
N LEU A 94 12.03 0.96 -6.23
CA LEU A 94 11.47 1.38 -7.52
C LEU A 94 12.43 2.30 -8.29
N ALA A 95 13.11 3.23 -7.61
CA ALA A 95 14.11 4.08 -8.25
C ALA A 95 15.26 3.28 -8.87
N ILE A 96 15.73 2.23 -8.18
CA ILE A 96 16.73 1.31 -8.72
C ILE A 96 16.17 0.54 -9.93
N VAL A 97 14.94 0.05 -9.87
CA VAL A 97 14.33 -0.63 -11.01
C VAL A 97 14.24 0.30 -12.23
N HIS A 98 13.82 1.55 -12.03
CA HIS A 98 13.70 2.54 -13.09
C HIS A 98 15.02 2.86 -13.78
N SER A 99 16.17 2.70 -13.11
CA SER A 99 17.48 2.89 -13.75
C SER A 99 17.91 1.71 -14.62
N HIS A 100 17.29 0.54 -14.48
CA HIS A 100 17.69 -0.69 -15.16
C HIS A 100 16.69 -1.18 -16.22
N ALA A 101 15.41 -0.80 -16.12
CA ALA A 101 14.37 -1.24 -17.06
C ALA A 101 13.42 -0.12 -17.48
N ASN A 102 12.99 -0.18 -18.74
CA ASN A 102 11.99 0.73 -19.30
C ASN A 102 10.58 0.30 -18.87
N LEU A 103 9.77 1.24 -18.39
CA LEU A 103 8.37 1.01 -18.01
C LEU A 103 7.47 0.51 -19.13
N LEU A 104 7.79 0.85 -20.38
CA LEU A 104 7.07 0.42 -21.58
C LEU A 104 7.38 -1.04 -21.92
N ASP A 105 8.57 -1.51 -21.56
CA ASP A 105 8.91 -2.92 -21.60
C ASP A 105 8.46 -3.58 -20.29
N LEU A 106 7.17 -3.93 -20.27
CA LEU A 106 6.52 -4.50 -19.10
C LEU A 106 7.17 -5.79 -18.62
N GLU A 107 7.72 -6.60 -19.52
CA GLU A 107 8.34 -7.89 -19.16
C GLU A 107 9.71 -7.66 -18.52
N ALA A 108 10.56 -6.84 -19.15
CA ALA A 108 11.85 -6.49 -18.56
C ALA A 108 11.68 -5.75 -17.22
N PHE A 109 10.71 -4.82 -17.14
CA PHE A 109 10.39 -4.14 -15.89
C PHE A 109 9.92 -5.12 -14.82
N PHE A 110 9.04 -6.07 -15.17
CA PHE A 110 8.55 -7.08 -14.23
C PHE A 110 9.67 -7.99 -13.72
N CYS A 111 10.61 -8.39 -14.58
CA CYS A 111 11.78 -9.15 -14.17
C CYS A 111 12.66 -8.38 -13.17
N GLU A 112 12.85 -7.07 -13.36
CA GLU A 112 13.64 -6.25 -12.44
C GLU A 112 12.96 -6.03 -11.09
N VAL A 113 11.65 -5.72 -11.05
CA VAL A 113 10.92 -5.55 -9.77
C VAL A 113 10.84 -6.83 -8.94
N GLN A 114 10.84 -8.00 -9.58
CA GLN A 114 10.77 -9.28 -8.89
C GLN A 114 12.04 -9.55 -8.05
N LYS A 115 13.19 -8.96 -8.42
CA LYS A 115 14.41 -9.01 -7.60
C LYS A 115 14.24 -8.36 -6.23
N PHE A 116 13.26 -7.46 -6.10
CA PHE A 116 12.87 -6.79 -4.85
C PHE A 116 11.57 -7.34 -4.24
N CYS A 117 11.05 -8.45 -4.78
CA CYS A 117 9.76 -9.03 -4.40
C CYS A 117 8.59 -8.03 -4.55
N LEU A 118 8.57 -7.23 -5.62
CA LEU A 118 7.50 -6.27 -5.91
C LEU A 118 6.59 -6.75 -7.07
N ASN A 119 5.32 -6.34 -7.10
CA ASN A 119 4.30 -6.80 -8.05
C ASN A 119 4.31 -6.10 -9.43
N GLY A 120 5.15 -5.07 -9.63
CA GLY A 120 5.29 -4.38 -10.91
C GLY A 120 4.48 -3.09 -11.07
N VAL A 121 3.78 -2.65 -10.03
CA VAL A 121 3.29 -1.28 -9.95
C VAL A 121 4.47 -0.31 -9.81
N ALA A 122 4.50 0.70 -10.68
CA ALA A 122 5.60 1.67 -10.75
C ALA A 122 5.34 2.99 -10.04
N LYS A 123 4.08 3.32 -9.77
CA LYS A 123 3.68 4.58 -9.12
C LYS A 123 2.68 4.26 -8.03
N LEU A 124 3.05 4.55 -6.78
CA LEU A 124 2.22 4.28 -5.62
C LEU A 124 1.17 5.38 -5.49
N PHE A 125 -0.10 5.02 -5.23
CA PHE A 125 -1.12 6.05 -5.05
C PHE A 125 -0.89 6.89 -3.78
N PHE A 126 -0.09 6.42 -2.83
CA PHE A 126 0.20 7.15 -1.58
C PHE A 126 1.59 7.81 -1.57
N GLN A 127 2.37 7.75 -2.66
CA GLN A 127 3.77 8.24 -2.66
C GLN A 127 3.90 9.71 -2.22
N ASP A 128 2.95 10.56 -2.62
CA ASP A 128 2.94 11.99 -2.33
C ASP A 128 1.98 12.36 -1.19
N TRP A 129 1.32 11.38 -0.57
CA TRP A 129 0.44 11.62 0.57
C TRP A 129 1.28 11.80 1.83
N ILE A 130 1.14 12.98 2.44
CA ILE A 130 1.89 13.36 3.62
C ILE A 130 1.48 12.49 4.81
N LEU A 131 2.48 11.99 5.55
CA LEU A 131 2.33 11.08 6.69
C LEU A 131 1.58 9.75 6.37
N ALA A 132 1.35 9.43 5.10
CA ALA A 132 0.85 8.13 4.69
C ALA A 132 2.01 7.14 4.67
N GLU A 133 2.10 6.35 5.73
CA GLU A 133 3.07 5.27 5.88
C GLU A 133 2.31 3.93 5.77
N PRO A 134 2.54 3.13 4.71
CA PRO A 134 2.06 1.77 4.54
C PRO A 134 1.77 0.96 5.80
N SER A 135 2.82 0.77 6.61
CA SER A 135 2.79 -0.03 7.82
C SER A 135 1.89 0.52 8.92
N HIS A 136 1.47 1.78 8.82
CA HIS A 136 0.57 2.43 9.78
C HIS A 136 -0.88 2.40 9.33
N PHE A 137 -1.16 2.67 8.05
CA PHE A 137 -2.54 2.82 7.60
C PHE A 137 -3.17 1.52 7.07
N PHE A 138 -2.38 0.54 6.63
CA PHE A 138 -2.92 -0.80 6.34
C PHE A 138 -3.19 -1.55 7.63
N THR A 139 -4.40 -1.36 8.17
CA THR A 139 -4.84 -2.02 9.40
C THR A 139 -5.29 -3.44 9.10
N PRO A 140 -4.89 -4.44 9.91
CA PRO A 140 -5.38 -5.81 9.76
C PRO A 140 -6.90 -5.86 9.75
N GLU A 141 -7.49 -6.57 8.78
CA GLU A 141 -8.93 -6.79 8.74
C GLU A 141 -9.34 -7.79 9.83
N SER A 142 -9.54 -7.31 11.04
CA SER A 142 -9.85 -8.14 12.21
C SER A 142 -11.10 -8.98 12.01
N LEU A 143 -12.13 -8.48 11.30
CA LEU A 143 -13.34 -9.24 11.03
C LEU A 143 -13.07 -10.48 10.17
N HIS A 144 -12.39 -10.33 9.03
CA HIS A 144 -12.10 -11.47 8.15
C HIS A 144 -11.11 -12.44 8.78
N HIS A 145 -10.02 -11.92 9.36
CA HIS A 145 -8.99 -12.77 9.95
C HIS A 145 -9.52 -13.53 11.17
N LEU A 146 -10.21 -12.87 12.11
CA LEU A 146 -10.77 -13.55 13.27
C LEU A 146 -11.86 -14.55 12.86
N HIS A 147 -12.71 -14.21 11.89
CA HIS A 147 -13.73 -15.16 11.43
C HIS A 147 -13.09 -16.42 10.81
N LYS A 148 -12.08 -16.27 9.94
CA LYS A 148 -11.36 -17.42 9.36
C LYS A 148 -10.67 -18.27 10.41
N GLU A 149 -9.95 -17.64 11.34
CA GLU A 149 -9.32 -18.36 12.44
C GLU A 149 -10.41 -19.13 13.23
N PHE A 150 -11.42 -18.47 13.78
CA PHE A 150 -12.41 -19.16 14.62
C PHE A 150 -13.23 -20.26 13.93
N PHE A 151 -13.49 -20.17 12.62
CA PHE A 151 -14.45 -21.06 11.95
C PHE A 151 -13.84 -22.03 10.91
N ASP A 152 -12.66 -21.77 10.33
CA ASP A 152 -12.01 -22.65 9.33
C ASP A 152 -10.95 -23.61 9.93
N HIS A 153 -10.98 -23.85 11.25
CA HIS A 153 -10.07 -24.78 11.93
C HIS A 153 -10.45 -26.28 11.81
N ASN A 154 -11.56 -26.61 11.14
CA ASN A 154 -12.01 -28.00 10.95
C ASN A 154 -12.03 -28.39 9.47
N ALA A 155 -10.86 -28.71 8.93
CA ALA A 155 -10.69 -29.49 7.70
C ALA A 155 -9.41 -30.33 7.80
#